data_AF-A0A844MKT8-F1
#
_entry.id   AF-A0A844MKT8-F1
#
_cell.length_a   1.000
_cell.length_b   1.000
_cell.length_c   1.000
_cell.angle_alpha   90.00
_cell.angle_beta   90.00
_cell.angle_gamma   90.00
#
_symmetry.space_group_name_H-M   'P 1'
#
loop_
_entity.id
_entity.type
_entity.pdbx_description
1 polymer ?
#
loop_
_entity_poly.entity_id
_entity_poly.type
_entity_poly.pdbx_seq_one_letter_code
_entity_poly.pdbx_strand_id
1 'polypeptide(L)'
;MSIVELYDKHQVTSVLAQGLVRQESIRALMSEMVSDKAAQTWLEVWREVVENRPEFQVSLSLLNTAVRYRETKGDRRTLLELPIEERKLLQEVLGIKESSALEERTKK
;
A
#
# COMPACT_ATOMS: atom_id res chain seq x y z
N MET A 1 -8.66 24.80 -0.87
CA MET A 1 -9.49 23.60 -0.72
C MET A 1 -8.73 22.43 -1.31
N SER A 2 -8.17 21.58 -0.47
CA SER A 2 -7.47 20.36 -0.88
C SER A 2 -8.46 19.24 -1.18
N ILE A 3 -7.99 18.17 -1.83
CA ILE A 3 -8.80 16.97 -2.08
C ILE A 3 -9.25 16.32 -0.76
N VAL A 4 -8.41 16.36 0.27
CA VAL A 4 -8.72 15.80 1.58
C VAL A 4 -9.85 16.60 2.24
N GLU A 5 -9.75 17.93 2.24
CA GLU A 5 -10.79 18.81 2.78
C GLU A 5 -12.14 18.63 2.05
N LEU A 6 -12.11 18.35 0.75
CA LEU A 6 -13.32 18.08 -0.02
C LEU A 6 -13.99 16.77 0.43
N TYR A 7 -13.23 15.68 0.55
CA TYR A 7 -13.77 14.39 0.99
C TYR A 7 -14.26 14.42 2.44
N ASP A 8 -13.55 15.17 3.28
CA ASP A 8 -13.90 15.43 4.67
C ASP A 8 -15.24 16.16 4.79
N LYS A 9 -15.43 17.23 3.99
CA LYS A 9 -16.68 17.97 3.90
C LYS A 9 -17.87 17.08 3.54
N HIS A 10 -17.65 16.07 2.72
CA HIS A 10 -18.67 15.12 2.29
C HIS A 10 -18.75 13.85 3.16
N GLN A 11 -17.99 13.78 4.26
CA GLN A 11 -17.94 12.64 5.19
C GLN A 11 -17.60 11.30 4.50
N VAL A 12 -16.81 11.35 3.42
CA VAL A 12 -16.40 10.18 2.62
C VAL A 12 -14.88 9.97 2.65
N THR A 13 -14.20 10.47 3.67
CA THR A 13 -12.74 10.37 3.85
C THR A 13 -12.21 8.93 3.76
N SER A 14 -12.97 7.95 4.25
CA SER A 14 -12.63 6.52 4.14
C SER A 14 -12.54 6.04 2.69
N VAL A 15 -13.34 6.59 1.78
CA VAL A 15 -13.29 6.27 0.35
C VAL A 15 -11.98 6.77 -0.26
N LEU A 16 -11.52 7.96 0.14
CA LEU A 16 -10.23 8.49 -0.29
C LEU A 16 -9.08 7.62 0.25
N ALA A 17 -9.12 7.27 1.54
CA ALA A 17 -8.12 6.41 2.16
C ALA A 17 -8.00 5.05 1.45
N GLN A 18 -9.13 4.41 1.13
CA GLN A 18 -9.14 3.16 0.36
C GLN A 18 -8.61 3.37 -1.07
N GLY A 19 -8.98 4.49 -1.70
CA GLY A 19 -8.53 4.84 -3.05
C GLY A 19 -7.01 4.89 -3.20
N LEU A 20 -6.27 5.28 -2.15
CA LEU A 20 -4.80 5.30 -2.16
C LEU A 20 -4.16 3.93 -2.34
N VAL A 21 -4.81 2.89 -1.82
CA VAL A 21 -4.26 1.54 -1.75
C VAL A 21 -5.05 0.54 -2.59
N ARG A 22 -6.02 1.02 -3.38
CA ARG A 22 -6.70 0.22 -4.41
C ARG A 22 -5.69 -0.31 -5.42
N GLN A 23 -6.09 -1.39 -6.06
CA GLN A 23 -5.22 -2.14 -6.96
C GLN A 23 -4.67 -1.28 -8.09
N GLU A 24 -5.46 -0.41 -8.67
CA GLU A 24 -5.03 0.49 -9.74
C GLU A 24 -3.97 1.49 -9.26
N SER A 25 -4.16 2.06 -8.06
CA SER A 25 -3.22 3.02 -7.47
C SER A 25 -1.87 2.37 -7.18
N ILE A 26 -1.87 1.18 -6.57
CA ILE A 26 -0.64 0.45 -6.30
C ILE A 26 0.01 -0.04 -7.58
N ARG A 27 -0.74 -0.53 -8.58
CA ARG A 27 -0.17 -0.89 -9.89
C ARG A 27 0.47 0.30 -10.58
N ALA A 28 -0.15 1.47 -10.52
CA ALA A 28 0.43 2.70 -11.06
C ALA A 28 1.75 3.05 -10.36
N LEU A 29 1.79 2.94 -9.04
CA LEU A 29 3.01 3.13 -8.23
C LEU A 29 4.13 2.14 -8.60
N MET A 30 3.77 0.88 -8.88
CA MET A 30 4.70 -0.20 -9.24
C MET A 30 5.19 -0.13 -10.69
N SER A 31 4.61 0.74 -11.52
CA SER A 31 5.02 0.91 -12.91
C SER A 31 6.48 1.34 -13.00
N GLU A 32 7.21 0.81 -13.98
CA GLU A 32 8.59 1.22 -14.28
C GLU A 32 8.69 2.70 -14.71
N MET A 33 7.57 3.29 -15.15
CA MET A 33 7.49 4.71 -15.50
C MET A 33 7.55 5.63 -14.28
N VAL A 34 7.23 5.11 -13.10
CA VAL A 34 7.37 5.83 -11.82
C VAL A 34 8.76 5.55 -11.30
N SER A 35 9.51 6.58 -10.90
CA SER A 35 10.83 6.41 -10.27
C SER A 35 10.70 6.16 -8.76
N ASP A 36 11.76 5.60 -8.16
CA ASP A 36 11.85 5.39 -6.70
C ASP A 36 11.64 6.69 -5.95
N LYS A 37 12.26 7.77 -6.44
CA LYS A 37 12.09 9.09 -5.85
C LYS A 37 10.64 9.59 -5.95
N ALA A 38 9.96 9.36 -7.07
CA ALA A 38 8.57 9.76 -7.24
C ALA A 38 7.63 8.98 -6.31
N ALA A 39 7.84 7.67 -6.17
CA ALA A 39 7.09 6.82 -5.25
C ALA A 39 7.27 7.27 -3.79
N GLN A 40 8.50 7.58 -3.40
CA GLN A 40 8.82 8.09 -2.07
C GLN A 40 8.20 9.47 -1.80
N THR A 41 8.31 10.40 -2.75
CA THR A 41 7.68 11.73 -2.64
C THR A 41 6.15 11.60 -2.50
N TRP A 42 5.52 10.66 -3.23
CA TRP A 42 4.09 10.41 -3.11
C TRP A 42 3.69 9.99 -1.69
N LEU A 43 4.43 9.07 -1.08
CA LEU A 43 4.23 8.67 0.32
C LEU A 43 4.42 9.85 1.29
N GLU A 44 5.47 10.65 1.10
CA GLU A 44 5.76 11.81 1.95
C GLU A 44 4.63 12.84 1.92
N VAL A 45 4.14 13.17 0.72
CA VAL A 45 3.02 14.11 0.54
C VAL A 45 1.75 13.59 1.21
N TRP A 46 1.40 12.31 1.03
CA TRP A 46 0.22 11.77 1.71
C TRP A 46 0.38 11.78 3.23
N ARG A 47 1.54 11.37 3.74
CA ARG A 47 1.81 11.40 5.17
C ARG A 47 1.63 12.81 5.73
N GLU A 48 2.17 13.83 5.08
CA GLU A 48 2.03 15.23 5.51
C GLU A 48 0.56 15.69 5.54
N VAL A 49 -0.23 15.33 4.52
CA VAL A 49 -1.60 15.84 4.40
C VAL A 49 -2.59 15.10 5.31
N VAL A 50 -2.32 13.83 5.66
CA VAL A 50 -3.28 12.97 6.36
C VAL A 50 -2.76 12.34 7.66
N GLU A 51 -1.57 12.68 8.15
CA GLU A 51 -0.97 12.08 9.37
C GLU A 51 -1.90 12.09 10.59
N ASN A 52 -2.68 13.15 10.77
CA ASN A 52 -3.54 13.35 11.92
C ASN A 52 -4.94 12.72 11.75
N ARG A 53 -5.14 11.90 10.71
CA ARG A 53 -6.43 11.30 10.34
C ARG A 53 -6.38 9.78 10.52
N PRO A 54 -7.03 9.22 11.55
CA PRO A 54 -7.02 7.78 11.85
C PRO A 54 -7.47 6.90 10.66
N GLU A 55 -8.36 7.41 9.83
CA GLU A 55 -8.91 6.71 8.65
C GLU A 55 -7.83 6.33 7.64
N PHE A 56 -6.68 7.01 7.66
CA PHE A 56 -5.57 6.75 6.74
C PHE A 56 -4.47 5.89 7.31
N GLN A 57 -4.48 5.53 8.61
CA GLN A 57 -3.35 4.81 9.22
C GLN A 57 -3.03 3.49 8.49
N VAL A 58 -4.06 2.68 8.23
CA VAL A 58 -3.91 1.42 7.48
C VAL A 58 -3.43 1.69 6.05
N SER A 59 -4.02 2.68 5.37
CA SER A 59 -3.63 3.03 4.00
C SER A 59 -2.20 3.54 3.90
N LEU A 60 -1.72 4.33 4.87
CA LEU A 60 -0.35 4.81 4.94
C LEU A 60 0.63 3.67 5.24
N SER A 61 0.27 2.74 6.12
CA SER A 61 1.05 1.53 6.40
C SER A 61 1.26 0.70 5.13
N LEU A 62 0.16 0.39 4.44
CA LEU A 62 0.17 -0.35 3.17
C LEU A 62 0.96 0.40 2.08
N LEU A 63 0.76 1.71 1.93
CA LEU A 63 1.48 2.52 0.95
C LEU A 63 2.98 2.56 1.24
N ASN A 64 3.37 2.74 2.50
CA ASN A 64 4.76 2.72 2.92
C ASN A 64 5.44 1.38 2.60
N THR A 65 4.80 0.27 2.94
CA THR A 65 5.33 -1.06 2.62
C THR A 65 5.38 -1.29 1.11
N ALA A 66 4.40 -0.80 0.34
CA ALA A 66 4.43 -0.88 -1.12
C ALA A 66 5.62 -0.12 -1.73
N VAL A 67 5.89 1.11 -1.26
CA VAL A 67 7.07 1.89 -1.70
C VAL A 67 8.35 1.13 -1.39
N ARG A 68 8.50 0.61 -0.17
CA ARG A 68 9.70 -0.15 0.22
C ARG A 68 9.86 -1.47 -0.54
N TYR A 69 8.76 -2.18 -0.81
CA TYR A 69 8.77 -3.39 -1.63
C TYR A 69 9.30 -3.07 -3.03
N ARG A 70 8.92 -1.93 -3.60
CA ARG A 70 9.41 -1.45 -4.89
C ARG A 70 10.91 -1.11 -4.85
N GLU A 71 11.35 -0.31 -3.88
CA GLU A 71 12.75 0.10 -3.70
C GLU A 71 13.70 -1.11 -3.50
N THR A 72 13.20 -2.13 -2.81
CA THR A 72 13.94 -3.39 -2.58
C THR A 72 13.82 -4.39 -3.72
N LYS A 73 13.28 -3.98 -4.88
CA LYS A 73 13.11 -4.80 -6.08
C LYS A 73 12.30 -6.07 -5.82
N GLY A 74 11.28 -5.96 -4.98
CA GLY A 74 10.36 -7.04 -4.65
C GLY A 74 10.80 -7.95 -3.51
N ASP A 75 11.63 -7.47 -2.58
CA ASP A 75 11.98 -8.26 -1.38
C ASP A 75 10.73 -8.46 -0.51
N ARG A 76 10.26 -9.72 -0.46
CA ARG A 76 9.09 -10.14 0.33
C ARG A 76 9.26 -9.90 1.84
N ARG A 77 10.49 -9.73 2.33
CA ARG A 77 10.73 -9.40 3.75
C ARG A 77 10.11 -8.08 4.15
N THR A 78 9.96 -7.13 3.22
CA THR A 78 9.27 -5.86 3.47
C THR A 78 7.80 -6.05 3.85
N LEU A 79 7.13 -7.07 3.30
CA LEU A 79 5.75 -7.41 3.64
C LEU A 79 5.60 -7.94 5.08
N LEU A 80 6.70 -8.43 5.68
CA LEU A 80 6.68 -8.98 7.03
C LEU A 80 6.53 -7.91 8.12
N GLU A 81 6.74 -6.66 7.76
CA GLU A 81 6.60 -5.50 8.64
C GLU A 81 5.12 -5.15 8.88
N LEU A 82 4.23 -5.60 7.99
CA LEU A 82 2.80 -5.45 8.14
C LEU A 82 2.22 -6.51 9.08
N PRO A 83 1.18 -6.15 9.87
CA PRO A 83 0.28 -7.10 10.50
C PRO A 83 -0.25 -8.13 9.48
N ILE A 84 -0.63 -9.33 9.94
CA ILE A 84 -0.98 -10.42 9.05
C ILE A 84 -2.19 -10.09 8.15
N GLU A 85 -3.13 -9.31 8.66
CA GLU A 85 -4.31 -8.84 7.93
C GLU A 85 -3.93 -7.87 6.80
N GLU A 86 -3.15 -6.82 7.13
CA GLU A 86 -2.66 -5.83 6.17
C GLU A 86 -1.77 -6.46 5.10
N ARG A 87 -0.93 -7.42 5.51
CA ARG A 87 -0.07 -8.17 4.60
C ARG A 87 -0.86 -8.89 3.52
N LYS A 88 -1.93 -9.59 3.90
CA LYS A 88 -2.79 -10.33 2.96
C LYS A 88 -3.42 -9.38 1.93
N LEU A 89 -3.91 -8.22 2.39
CA LEU A 89 -4.46 -7.19 1.51
C LEU A 89 -3.42 -6.70 0.50
N LEU A 90 -2.21 -6.37 0.95
CA LEU A 90 -1.17 -5.89 0.04
C LEU A 90 -0.71 -6.97 -0.94
N GLN A 91 -0.62 -8.23 -0.50
CA GLN A 91 -0.30 -9.37 -1.38
C GLN A 91 -1.33 -9.56 -2.49
N GLU A 92 -2.63 -9.48 -2.16
CA GLU A 92 -3.72 -9.55 -3.13
C GLU A 92 -3.63 -8.42 -4.15
N VAL A 93 -3.40 -7.19 -3.66
CA VAL A 93 -3.24 -6.00 -4.51
C VAL A 93 -2.05 -6.14 -5.46
N LEU A 94 -0.91 -6.63 -4.97
CA LEU A 94 0.31 -6.87 -5.75
C LEU A 94 0.23 -8.13 -6.62
N GLY A 95 -0.83 -8.94 -6.53
CA GLY A 95 -0.96 -10.20 -7.26
C GLY A 95 0.06 -11.27 -6.83
N ILE A 96 0.61 -11.17 -5.62
CA ILE A 96 1.56 -12.13 -5.07
C ILE A 96 0.76 -13.31 -4.53
N LYS A 97 0.82 -14.45 -5.22
CA LYS A 97 0.30 -15.71 -4.66
C LYS A 97 1.09 -16.02 -3.40
N GLU A 98 0.38 -16.29 -2.29
CA GLU A 98 1.00 -16.91 -1.12
C GLU A 98 1.76 -18.14 -1.61
N SER A 99 3.05 -18.21 -1.27
CA SER A 99 3.83 -19.39 -1.61
C SER A 99 3.24 -20.55 -0.82
N SER A 100 2.53 -21.44 -1.50
CA SER A 100 2.10 -22.74 -1.00
C SER A 100 3.29 -23.68 -0.77
N ALA A 101 4.39 -23.19 -0.20
CA ALA A 101 5.55 -23.97 0.21
C ALA A 101 5.24 -24.97 1.36
N LEU A 102 4.00 -24.97 1.86
CA LEU A 102 3.50 -26.01 2.77
C LEU A 102 2.80 -27.19 2.07
N GLU A 103 2.45 -27.10 0.78
CA GLU A 103 1.75 -28.21 0.08
C GLU A 103 2.70 -29.25 -0.54
N GLU A 104 3.99 -28.95 -0.70
CA GLU A 104 4.97 -29.89 -1.25
C GLU A 104 5.61 -30.80 -0.18
N ARG A 105 5.41 -30.51 1.12
CA ARG A 105 5.97 -31.34 2.21
C ARG A 105 5.08 -32.50 2.65
N THR A 106 3.84 -32.56 2.20
CA THR A 106 2.87 -33.63 2.55
C THR A 106 2.68 -34.67 1.45
N LYS A 107 3.40 -34.57 0.32
CA LYS A 107 3.35 -35.52 -0.79
C LYS A 107 4.60 -36.38 -0.98
N LYS A 108 5.46 -36.49 0.03
CA LYS A 108 6.66 -37.34 -0.06
C LYS A 108 6.65 -38.47 0.96
#